data_AF-A0A176Z5L0-F1
#
_entry.id   AF-A0A176Z5L0-F1
#
_cell.length_a   1.000
_cell.length_b   1.000
_cell.length_c   1.000
_cell.angle_alpha   90.00
_cell.angle_beta   90.00
_cell.angle_gamma   90.00
#
_symmetry.space_group_name_H-M   'P 1'
#
loop_
_entity.id
_entity.type
_entity.pdbx_description
1 polymer ?
#
loop_
_entity_poly.entity_id
_entity_poly.type
_entity_poly.pdbx_seq_one_letter_code
_entity_poly.pdbx_strand_id
1 'polypeptide(L)'
;MTTFDKREEGFEKKFALDEEQKFKAEARRNRLLGLWAAEKLGKTGDAATAYAKEVVAADFEEAGDGDVLRKVMADFAAKSVAITEQAIRAKMNELIAVAVTEVKAGK
;
A
#
# COMPACT_ATOMS: atom_id res chain seq x y z
N MET A 1 25.18 -16.84 27.42
CA MET A 1 24.52 -15.65 26.85
C MET A 1 25.26 -14.41 27.30
N THR A 2 26.07 -13.85 26.41
CA THR A 2 26.89 -12.67 26.64
C THR A 2 26.09 -11.38 26.42
N THR A 3 26.63 -10.24 26.81
CA THR A 3 26.03 -8.92 26.55
C THR A 3 25.92 -8.59 25.05
N PHE A 4 26.79 -9.19 24.22
CA PHE A 4 26.74 -9.06 22.77
C PHE A 4 25.57 -9.84 22.19
N ASP A 5 25.37 -11.11 22.59
CA ASP A 5 24.23 -11.95 22.16
C ASP A 5 22.88 -11.26 22.44
N LYS A 6 22.74 -10.63 23.61
CA LYS A 6 21.51 -9.90 23.99
C LYS A 6 21.25 -8.65 23.15
N ARG A 7 22.32 -8.00 22.63
CA ARG A 7 22.17 -6.84 21.73
C ARG A 7 21.78 -7.29 20.34
N GLU A 8 22.44 -8.34 19.83
CA GLU A 8 22.14 -8.96 18.54
C GLU A 8 20.66 -9.37 18.45
N GLU A 9 20.16 -10.14 19.41
CA GLU A 9 18.74 -10.52 19.47
C GLU A 9 17.79 -9.31 19.55
N GLY A 10 18.20 -8.23 20.22
CA GLY A 10 17.42 -7.00 20.33
C GLY A 10 17.32 -6.25 19.00
N PHE A 11 18.41 -6.22 18.23
CA PHE A 11 18.44 -5.60 16.90
C PHE A 11 17.64 -6.41 15.89
N GLU A 12 17.79 -7.74 15.88
CA GLU A 12 17.02 -8.63 14.99
C GLU A 12 15.52 -8.53 15.25
N LYS A 13 15.09 -8.57 16.52
CA LYS A 13 13.67 -8.43 16.89
C LYS A 13 13.10 -7.09 16.48
N LYS A 14 13.86 -6.00 16.66
CA LYS A 14 13.44 -4.66 16.23
C LYS A 14 13.33 -4.58 14.71
N PHE A 15 14.32 -5.10 13.99
CA PHE A 15 14.34 -5.10 12.53
C PHE A 15 13.15 -5.88 11.96
N ALA A 16 12.86 -7.07 12.49
CA ALA A 16 11.72 -7.87 12.08
C ALA A 16 10.38 -7.14 12.32
N LEU A 17 10.23 -6.48 13.47
CA LEU A 17 9.03 -5.70 13.78
C LEU A 17 8.87 -4.50 12.85
N ASP A 18 9.96 -3.78 12.57
CA ASP A 18 9.95 -2.61 11.69
C ASP A 18 9.60 -3.02 10.24
N GLU A 19 10.15 -4.12 9.73
CA GLU A 19 9.82 -4.67 8.41
C GLU A 19 8.37 -5.18 8.35
N GLU A 20 7.88 -5.87 9.39
CA GLU A 20 6.48 -6.30 9.46
C GLU A 20 5.52 -5.09 9.44
N GLN A 21 5.84 -4.02 10.17
CA GLN A 21 5.04 -2.79 10.18
C GLN A 21 5.05 -2.09 8.81
N LYS A 22 6.19 -2.05 8.12
CA LYS A 22 6.27 -1.51 6.76
C LYS A 22 5.41 -2.30 5.79
N PHE A 23 5.54 -3.63 5.79
CA PHE A 23 4.74 -4.50 4.91
C PHE A 23 3.23 -4.31 5.14
N LYS A 24 2.81 -4.26 6.41
CA LYS A 24 1.41 -3.96 6.76
C LYS A 24 0.99 -2.58 6.28
N ALA A 25 1.85 -1.57 6.40
CA ALA A 25 1.55 -0.21 5.95
C ALA A 25 1.46 -0.11 4.43
N GLU A 26 2.29 -0.83 3.67
CA GLU A 26 2.24 -0.89 2.22
C GLU A 26 0.95 -1.54 1.73
N ALA A 27 0.59 -2.70 2.28
CA ALA A 27 -0.68 -3.35 1.98
C ALA A 27 -1.88 -2.44 2.32
N ARG A 28 -1.82 -1.71 3.44
CA ARG A 28 -2.86 -0.76 3.84
C ARG A 28 -2.93 0.45 2.90
N ARG A 29 -1.79 1.01 2.51
CA ARG A 29 -1.67 2.08 1.49
C ARG A 29 -2.30 1.64 0.18
N ASN A 30 -1.99 0.43 -0.29
CA ASN A 30 -2.50 -0.11 -1.56
C ASN A 30 -4.02 -0.28 -1.51
N ARG A 31 -4.57 -0.74 -0.38
CA ARG A 31 -6.01 -0.80 -0.17
C ARG A 31 -6.66 0.58 -0.22
N LEU A 32 -6.09 1.57 0.47
CA LEU A 32 -6.61 2.95 0.45
C LEU A 32 -6.53 3.57 -0.95
N LEU A 33 -5.44 3.32 -1.68
CA LEU A 33 -5.27 3.78 -3.05
C LEU A 33 -6.32 3.14 -3.97
N GLY A 34 -6.57 1.85 -3.81
CA GLY A 34 -7.60 1.16 -4.57
C GLY A 34 -9.00 1.69 -4.30
N LEU A 35 -9.34 2.03 -3.05
CA LEU A 35 -10.62 2.69 -2.75
C LEU A 35 -10.74 4.06 -3.40
N TRP A 36 -9.66 4.86 -3.36
CA TRP A 36 -9.62 6.15 -4.04
C TRP A 36 -9.77 6.02 -5.55
N ALA A 37 -9.04 5.08 -6.17
CA ALA A 37 -9.12 4.84 -7.60
C ALA A 37 -10.49 4.28 -8.01
N ALA A 38 -11.10 3.41 -7.19
CA ALA A 38 -12.47 2.94 -7.40
C ALA A 38 -13.47 4.09 -7.46
N GLU A 39 -13.37 5.07 -6.55
CA GLU A 39 -14.22 6.26 -6.57
C GLU A 39 -14.08 7.02 -7.89
N LYS A 40 -12.85 7.21 -8.40
CA LYS A 40 -12.59 7.88 -9.68
C LYS A 40 -13.06 7.09 -10.90
N LEU A 41 -13.11 5.76 -10.79
CA LEU A 41 -13.68 4.85 -11.79
C LEU A 41 -15.21 4.73 -11.69
N GLY A 42 -15.85 5.43 -10.75
CA GLY A 42 -17.29 5.37 -10.52
C GLY A 42 -17.77 4.04 -9.89
N LYS A 43 -16.87 3.27 -9.27
CA LYS A 43 -17.21 2.05 -8.52
C LYS A 43 -17.62 2.42 -7.10
N THR A 44 -18.68 1.80 -6.58
CA THR A 44 -19.19 2.03 -5.21
C THR A 44 -19.47 0.71 -4.50
N GLY A 45 -19.65 0.77 -3.17
CA GLY A 45 -20.00 -0.38 -2.34
C GLY A 45 -19.04 -1.56 -2.49
N ASP A 46 -19.60 -2.75 -2.76
CA ASP A 46 -18.82 -3.98 -2.92
C ASP A 46 -17.87 -3.95 -4.11
N ALA A 47 -18.24 -3.24 -5.20
CA ALA A 47 -17.38 -3.10 -6.36
C ALA A 47 -16.12 -2.27 -6.06
N ALA A 48 -16.24 -1.25 -5.20
CA ALA A 48 -15.08 -0.48 -4.74
C ALA A 48 -14.19 -1.32 -3.82
N THR A 49 -14.80 -2.09 -2.92
CA THR A 49 -14.08 -2.97 -2.01
C THR A 49 -13.35 -4.10 -2.75
N ALA A 50 -13.98 -4.69 -3.76
CA ALA A 50 -13.37 -5.70 -4.63
C ALA A 50 -12.18 -5.12 -5.39
N TYR A 51 -12.35 -3.94 -6.00
CA TYR A 51 -11.26 -3.27 -6.70
C TYR A 51 -10.08 -2.93 -5.78
N ALA A 52 -10.35 -2.49 -4.54
CA ALA A 52 -9.30 -2.26 -3.57
C ALA A 52 -8.50 -3.52 -3.23
N LYS A 53 -9.15 -4.70 -3.19
CA LYS A 53 -8.44 -5.98 -3.00
C LYS A 53 -7.60 -6.35 -4.21
N GLU A 54 -8.08 -6.10 -5.43
CA GLU A 54 -7.31 -6.32 -6.66
C GLU A 54 -6.05 -5.45 -6.69
N VAL A 55 -6.15 -4.19 -6.26
CA VAL A 55 -5.01 -3.27 -6.19
C VAL A 55 -3.97 -3.75 -5.16
N VAL A 56 -4.40 -4.28 -4.02
CA VAL A 56 -3.48 -4.92 -3.05
C VAL A 56 -2.83 -6.17 -3.65
N ALA A 57 -3.59 -6.98 -4.39
CA ALA A 57 -3.08 -8.20 -5.00
C ALA A 57 -2.08 -7.94 -6.15
N ALA A 58 -2.13 -6.78 -6.80
CA ALA A 58 -1.19 -6.41 -7.85
C ALA A 58 0.23 -6.15 -7.33
N ASP A 59 0.40 -5.87 -6.04
CA ASP A 59 1.70 -5.57 -5.41
C ASP A 59 2.62 -6.79 -5.26
N PHE A 60 2.18 -7.98 -5.66
CA PHE A 60 2.90 -9.24 -5.47
C PHE A 60 3.74 -9.67 -6.69
N GLU A 61 3.73 -8.93 -7.79
CA GLU A 61 4.42 -9.32 -9.03
C GLU A 61 5.91 -8.91 -9.04
N GLU A 62 6.23 -7.68 -8.66
CA GLU A 62 7.58 -7.11 -8.63
C GLU A 62 7.88 -6.48 -7.25
N ALA A 63 9.17 -6.36 -6.91
CA ALA A 63 9.56 -5.65 -5.70
C ALA A 63 9.33 -4.14 -5.85
N GLY A 64 8.65 -3.54 -4.88
CA GLY A 64 8.31 -2.12 -4.88
C GLY A 64 6.85 -1.90 -5.30
N ASP A 65 6.52 -0.68 -5.72
CA ASP A 65 5.13 -0.26 -5.92
C ASP A 65 4.78 0.08 -7.38
N GLY A 66 5.63 -0.38 -8.31
CA GLY A 66 5.48 -0.19 -9.75
C GLY A 66 4.24 -0.87 -10.33
N ASP A 67 3.91 -2.07 -9.85
CA ASP A 67 2.76 -2.83 -10.37
C ASP A 67 1.43 -2.19 -9.99
N VAL A 68 1.32 -1.72 -8.75
CA VAL A 68 0.16 -0.99 -8.23
C VAL A 68 -0.09 0.26 -9.09
N LEU A 69 0.97 1.04 -9.35
CA LEU A 69 0.90 2.22 -10.19
C LEU A 69 0.46 1.87 -11.62
N ARG A 70 1.09 0.86 -12.23
CA ARG A 70 0.81 0.42 -13.61
C ARG A 70 -0.63 -0.06 -13.77
N LYS A 71 -1.14 -0.83 -12.79
CA LYS A 71 -2.53 -1.27 -12.75
C LYS A 71 -3.50 -0.09 -12.69
N VAL A 72 -3.32 0.82 -11.73
CA VAL A 72 -4.23 1.96 -11.55
C VAL A 72 -4.19 2.88 -12.77
N MET A 73 -3.02 3.10 -13.37
CA MET A 73 -2.88 3.84 -14.62
C MET A 73 -3.63 3.17 -15.78
N ALA A 74 -3.48 1.86 -15.95
CA ALA A 74 -4.17 1.12 -17.00
C ALA A 74 -5.70 1.17 -16.82
N ASP A 75 -6.18 1.04 -15.60
CA ASP A 75 -7.62 1.11 -15.28
C ASP A 75 -8.19 2.51 -15.53
N PHE A 76 -7.46 3.57 -15.18
CA PHE A 76 -7.85 4.95 -15.51
C PHE A 76 -7.87 5.20 -17.02
N ALA A 77 -6.86 4.73 -17.75
CA ALA A 77 -6.83 4.84 -19.21
C ALA A 77 -8.02 4.13 -19.86
N ALA A 78 -8.37 2.92 -19.39
CA ALA A 78 -9.50 2.14 -19.87
C ALA A 78 -10.87 2.82 -19.63
N LYS A 79 -10.97 3.69 -18.64
CA LYS A 79 -12.18 4.49 -18.34
C LYS A 79 -12.08 5.95 -18.77
N SER A 80 -11.03 6.32 -19.52
CA SER A 80 -10.77 7.70 -19.94
C SER A 80 -10.74 8.71 -18.78
N VAL A 81 -10.29 8.27 -17.61
CA VAL A 81 -10.10 9.12 -16.42
C VAL A 81 -8.78 9.89 -16.58
N ALA A 82 -8.85 11.22 -16.65
CA ALA A 82 -7.71 12.09 -16.87
C ALA A 82 -6.89 12.31 -15.57
N ILE A 83 -6.25 11.27 -15.07
CA ILE A 83 -5.32 11.33 -13.93
C ILE A 83 -3.93 10.94 -14.40
N THR A 84 -2.93 11.76 -14.05
CA THR A 84 -1.54 11.53 -14.44
C THR A 84 -0.84 10.57 -13.48
N GLU A 85 0.24 9.93 -13.95
CA GLU A 85 1.12 9.11 -13.11
C GLU A 85 1.60 9.89 -11.88
N GLN A 86 2.00 11.15 -12.08
CA GLN A 86 2.47 12.03 -11.00
C GLN A 86 1.40 12.23 -9.91
N ALA A 87 0.13 12.37 -10.30
CA ALA A 87 -0.97 12.50 -9.34
C ALA A 87 -1.19 11.20 -8.55
N ILE A 88 -1.04 10.04 -9.19
CA ILE A 88 -1.15 8.74 -8.49
C ILE A 88 0.00 8.58 -7.49
N ARG A 89 1.24 8.87 -7.89
CA ARG A 89 2.42 8.83 -7.01
C ARG A 89 2.29 9.80 -5.83
N ALA A 90 1.81 11.02 -6.09
CA ALA A 90 1.51 11.97 -5.02
C ALA A 90 0.48 11.39 -4.05
N LYS A 91 -0.56 10.73 -4.57
CA LYS A 91 -1.57 10.09 -3.71
C LYS A 91 -1.02 8.93 -2.90
N MET A 92 -0.14 8.11 -3.47
CA MET A 92 0.55 7.04 -2.75
C MET A 92 1.39 7.59 -1.58
N ASN A 93 2.09 8.70 -1.80
CA ASN A 93 2.89 9.38 -0.78
C ASN A 93 2.03 10.02 0.34
N GLU A 94 0.83 10.51 0.02
CA GLU A 94 -0.11 10.97 1.04
C GLU A 94 -0.64 9.79 1.88
N LEU A 95 -1.01 8.70 1.20
CA LEU A 95 -1.68 7.57 1.83
C LEU A 95 -0.75 6.73 2.70
N ILE A 96 0.57 6.72 2.46
CA ILE A 96 1.50 5.96 3.32
C ILE A 96 1.53 6.53 4.75
N ALA A 97 1.43 7.85 4.94
CA ALA A 97 1.36 8.46 6.26
C ALA A 97 0.09 8.05 7.03
N VAL A 98 -1.04 7.97 6.31
CA VAL A 98 -2.31 7.48 6.85
C VAL A 98 -2.20 6.00 7.20
N ALA A 99 -1.68 5.19 6.28
CA ALA A 99 -1.51 3.75 6.47
C ALA A 99 -0.63 3.41 7.67
N VAL A 100 0.51 4.09 7.84
CA VAL A 100 1.38 3.91 9.01
C VAL A 100 0.63 4.24 10.31
N THR A 101 -0.20 5.28 10.30
CA THR A 101 -1.01 5.66 11.47
C THR A 101 -2.08 4.60 11.77
N GLU A 102 -2.76 4.08 10.75
CA GLU A 102 -3.78 3.03 10.90
C GLU A 102 -3.17 1.72 11.42
N VAL A 103 -2.02 1.30 10.89
CA VAL A 103 -1.31 0.09 11.33
C VAL A 103 -0.86 0.22 12.78
N LYS A 104 -0.32 1.37 13.18
CA LYS A 104 0.02 1.65 14.59
C LYS A 104 -1.19 1.66 15.52
N ALA A 105 -2.36 2.07 15.01
CA ALA A 105 -3.61 2.05 15.74
C ALA A 105 -4.31 0.67 15.76
N GLY A 106 -3.76 -0.34 15.06
CA GLY A 106 -4.34 -1.68 14.97
C GLY A 106 -5.60 -1.76 14.10
N LYS A 107 -5.76 -0.85 13.14
CA LYS A 107 -6.93 -0.77 12.25
C LYS A 107 -6.72 -1.40 10.88
#